data_AF-I8UY67-F1
#
_entry.id   AF-I8UY67-F1
#
_cell.length_a   1.000
_cell.length_b   1.000
_cell.length_c   1.000
_cell.angle_alpha   90.00
_cell.angle_beta   90.00
_cell.angle_gamma   90.00
#
_symmetry.space_group_name_H-M   'P 1'
#
loop_
_entity.id
_entity.type
_entity.pdbx_description
1 polymer ?
#
loop_
_entity_poly.entity_id
_entity_poly.type
_entity_poly.pdbx_seq_one_letter_code
_entity_poly.pdbx_strand_id
1 'polypeptide(L)'
;MGLFGKSEEEIRIEIIQREVRIINPLIMSLLTIEEKGKYYCQGHTSEIRDINNKLMMHMQVIQEYSNNMHPSSFVKIPVQWSDGVSTGSMFDWMTLVTTTINNVADQLEEWGIYIL
;
A
#
# COMPACT_ATOMS: atom_id res chain seq x y z
N MET A 1 33.24 17.23 -15.55
CA MET A 1 31.91 17.23 -14.91
C MET A 1 31.22 15.95 -15.31
N GLY A 2 31.17 14.95 -14.43
CA GLY A 2 30.71 13.60 -14.75
C GLY A 2 29.19 13.54 -14.83
N LEU A 3 28.68 12.91 -15.89
CA LEU A 3 27.28 12.53 -16.08
C LEU A 3 26.88 11.47 -15.04
N PHE A 4 26.49 11.89 -13.83
CA PHE A 4 25.86 11.01 -12.85
C PHE A 4 24.34 11.09 -13.01
N GLY A 5 23.82 10.33 -13.98
CA GLY A 5 22.40 9.99 -14.02
C GLY A 5 22.13 8.84 -13.06
N LYS A 6 20.96 8.83 -12.42
CA LYS A 6 20.52 7.70 -11.58
C LYS A 6 20.46 6.43 -12.44
N SER A 7 20.92 5.32 -11.87
CA SER A 7 20.76 4.00 -12.46
C SER A 7 19.28 3.62 -12.55
N GLU A 8 18.95 2.70 -13.45
CA GLU A 8 17.59 2.16 -13.57
C GLU A 8 17.10 1.56 -12.25
N GLU A 9 17.99 0.90 -11.49
CA GLU A 9 17.68 0.36 -10.16
C GLU A 9 17.29 1.48 -9.17
N GLU A 10 18.04 2.59 -9.14
CA GLU A 10 17.74 3.74 -8.28
C GLU A 10 16.41 4.39 -8.64
N ILE A 11 16.10 4.51 -9.93
CA ILE A 11 14.82 5.04 -10.40
C ILE A 11 13.66 4.14 -9.94
N ARG A 12 13.79 2.82 -10.11
CA ARG A 12 12.79 1.84 -9.65
C ARG A 12 12.57 1.93 -8.13
N ILE A 13 13.66 2.00 -7.36
CA ILE A 13 13.61 2.15 -5.89
C ILE A 13 12.86 3.43 -5.50
N GLU A 14 13.15 4.56 -6.14
CA GLU A 14 12.49 5.83 -5.85
C GLU A 14 10.99 5.82 -6.16
N ILE A 15 10.60 5.17 -7.27
CA ILE A 15 9.20 4.98 -7.62
C ILE A 15 8.50 4.15 -6.54
N ILE A 16 9.07 3.00 -6.17
CA ILE A 16 8.47 2.13 -5.14
C ILE A 16 8.36 2.88 -3.80
N GLN A 17 9.39 3.62 -3.39
CA GLN A 17 9.34 4.43 -2.16
C GLN A 17 8.23 5.49 -2.21
N ARG A 18 8.00 6.10 -3.37
CA ARG A 18 6.90 7.06 -3.55
C ARG A 18 5.54 6.37 -3.40
N GLU A 19 5.36 5.21 -4.02
CA GLU A 19 4.11 4.45 -3.94
C GLU A 19 3.82 4.01 -2.50
N VAL A 20 4.83 3.55 -1.75
CA VAL A 20 4.71 3.21 -0.32
C VAL A 20 4.17 4.40 0.49
N ARG A 21 4.67 5.61 0.24
CA ARG A 21 4.21 6.84 0.93
C ARG A 21 2.75 7.20 0.61
N ILE A 22 2.24 6.78 -0.55
CA ILE A 22 0.86 7.01 -0.95
C ILE A 22 -0.06 5.92 -0.37
N ILE A 23 0.39 4.66 -0.37
CA ILE A 23 -0.39 3.52 0.11
C ILE A 23 -0.61 3.57 1.62
N ASN A 24 0.41 3.92 2.41
CA ASN A 24 0.30 3.96 3.87
C ASN A 24 -0.89 4.78 4.40
N PRO A 25 -1.10 6.05 4.01
CA PRO A 25 -2.26 6.81 4.46
C PRO A 25 -3.60 6.27 3.93
N LEU A 26 -3.62 5.64 2.76
CA LEU A 26 -4.84 4.99 2.23
C LEU A 26 -5.25 3.79 3.08
N ILE A 27 -4.29 2.96 3.50
CA ILE A 27 -4.54 1.84 4.42
C ILE A 27 -5.03 2.34 5.77
N MET A 28 -4.38 3.36 6.34
CA MET A 28 -4.82 3.95 7.60
C MET A 28 -6.23 4.52 7.51
N SER A 29 -6.57 5.15 6.37
CA SER A 29 -7.93 5.65 6.14
C SER A 29 -8.94 4.51 6.08
N LEU A 30 -8.60 3.42 5.38
CA LEU A 30 -9.44 2.23 5.28
C LEU A 30 -9.69 1.57 6.65
N LEU A 31 -8.63 1.39 7.45
CA LEU A 31 -8.72 0.90 8.82
C LEU A 31 -9.58 1.82 9.70
N THR A 32 -9.36 3.13 9.63
CA THR A 32 -10.15 4.11 10.42
C THR A 32 -11.64 4.06 10.07
N ILE A 33 -11.98 3.79 8.79
CA ILE A 33 -13.38 3.65 8.38
C ILE A 33 -13.97 2.34 8.90
N GLU A 34 -13.23 1.24 8.79
CA GLU A 34 -13.65 -0.07 9.31
C GLU A 34 -13.85 -0.04 10.83
N GLU A 35 -12.94 0.58 11.60
CA GLU A 35 -13.02 0.74 13.05
C GLU A 35 -14.28 1.50 13.52
N LYS A 36 -14.85 2.38 12.69
CA LYS A 36 -16.13 3.07 12.99
C LYS A 36 -17.33 2.13 12.87
N GLY A 37 -17.14 0.94 12.32
CA GLY A 37 -18.08 -0.16 12.30
C GLY A 37 -19.06 -0.13 11.12
N LYS A 38 -19.89 -1.18 11.09
CA LYS A 38 -20.83 -1.49 10.01
C LYS A 38 -21.67 -0.31 9.53
N TYR A 39 -22.36 0.39 10.43
CA TYR A 39 -23.29 1.46 10.04
C TYR A 39 -22.57 2.64 9.38
N TYR A 40 -21.38 2.97 9.86
CA TYR A 40 -20.56 4.01 9.24
C TYR A 40 -20.13 3.58 7.84
N CYS A 41 -19.65 2.34 7.70
CA CYS A 41 -19.22 1.80 6.41
C CYS A 41 -20.36 1.77 5.37
N GLN A 42 -21.58 1.39 5.79
CA GLN A 42 -22.77 1.40 4.91
C GLN A 42 -23.10 2.80 4.38
N GLY A 43 -22.87 3.85 5.17
CA GLY A 43 -23.05 5.24 4.75
C GLY A 43 -21.92 5.79 3.87
N HIS A 44 -20.76 5.14 3.82
CA HIS A 44 -19.54 5.64 3.17
C HIS A 44 -18.99 4.69 2.11
N THR A 45 -19.84 3.84 1.52
CA THR A 45 -19.43 2.83 0.53
C THR A 45 -18.70 3.41 -0.69
N SER A 46 -19.03 4.63 -1.10
CA SER A 46 -18.33 5.34 -2.20
C SER A 46 -16.90 5.71 -1.83
N GLU A 47 -16.68 6.20 -0.61
CA GLU A 47 -15.35 6.53 -0.08
C GLU A 47 -14.49 5.28 0.04
N ILE A 48 -15.06 4.19 0.58
CA ILE A 48 -14.37 2.91 0.70
C ILE A 48 -13.97 2.38 -0.69
N ARG A 49 -14.87 2.44 -1.67
CA ARG A 49 -14.59 2.02 -3.05
C ARG A 49 -13.48 2.87 -3.69
N ASP A 50 -13.50 4.19 -3.49
CA ASP A 50 -12.45 5.08 -4.01
C ASP A 50 -11.08 4.76 -3.39
N ILE A 51 -11.03 4.55 -2.08
CA ILE A 51 -9.80 4.14 -1.38
C ILE A 51 -9.31 2.79 -1.91
N ASN A 52 -10.19 1.79 -2.05
CA ASN A 52 -9.83 0.47 -2.57
C ASN A 52 -9.28 0.54 -3.99
N ASN A 53 -9.93 1.30 -4.88
CA ASN A 53 -9.46 1.50 -6.25
C ASN A 53 -8.07 2.14 -6.30
N LYS A 54 -7.82 3.16 -5.46
CA LYS A 54 -6.50 3.80 -5.34
C LYS A 54 -5.45 2.81 -4.84
N LEU A 55 -5.77 2.04 -3.80
CA LEU A 55 -4.87 1.00 -3.28
C LEU A 55 -4.50 -0.01 -4.37
N MET A 56 -5.48 -0.51 -5.13
CA MET A 56 -5.22 -1.44 -6.24
C MET A 56 -4.30 -0.84 -7.30
N MET A 57 -4.54 0.42 -7.73
CA MET A 57 -3.70 1.09 -8.73
C MET A 57 -2.25 1.25 -8.24
N HIS A 58 -2.05 1.74 -7.01
CA HIS A 58 -0.70 1.97 -6.47
C HIS A 58 0.04 0.66 -6.19
N MET A 59 -0.67 -0.39 -5.74
CA MET A 59 -0.08 -1.72 -5.57
C MET A 59 0.35 -2.34 -6.91
N GLN A 60 -0.39 -2.12 -8.00
CA GLN A 60 0.01 -2.55 -9.34
C GLN A 60 1.30 -1.87 -9.80
N VAL A 61 1.48 -0.57 -9.52
CA VAL A 61 2.73 0.14 -9.81
C VAL A 61 3.89 -0.47 -9.03
N ILE A 62 3.72 -0.76 -7.74
CA ILE A 62 4.77 -1.46 -6.96
C ILE A 62 5.11 -2.81 -7.59
N GLN A 63 4.11 -3.61 -7.99
CA GLN A 63 4.34 -4.90 -8.64
C GLN A 63 5.10 -4.75 -9.95
N GLU A 64 4.76 -3.77 -10.79
CA GLU A 64 5.42 -3.50 -12.06
C GLU A 64 6.90 -3.15 -11.87
N TYR A 65 7.20 -2.21 -10.96
CA TYR A 65 8.56 -1.72 -10.74
C TYR A 65 9.42 -2.65 -9.89
N SER A 66 8.80 -3.52 -9.08
CA SER A 66 9.49 -4.55 -8.30
C SER A 66 9.74 -5.84 -9.09
N ASN A 67 9.04 -6.03 -10.21
CA ASN A 67 9.18 -7.23 -11.03
C ASN A 67 10.63 -7.43 -11.49
N ASN A 68 11.16 -8.64 -11.27
CA ASN A 68 12.54 -9.04 -11.56
C ASN A 68 13.63 -8.21 -10.84
N MET A 69 13.28 -7.39 -9.84
CA MET A 69 14.29 -6.78 -8.98
C MET A 69 14.99 -7.87 -8.15
N HIS A 70 16.30 -7.73 -7.97
CA HIS A 70 17.04 -8.65 -7.13
C HIS A 70 16.61 -8.48 -5.66
N PRO A 71 16.47 -9.56 -4.86
CA PRO A 71 16.05 -9.48 -3.45
C PRO A 71 16.86 -8.48 -2.61
N SER A 72 18.15 -8.30 -2.90
CA SER A 72 19.01 -7.32 -2.20
C SER A 72 18.63 -5.86 -2.47
N SER A 73 17.94 -5.56 -3.57
CA SER A 73 17.45 -4.21 -3.88
C SER A 73 16.26 -3.83 -3.00
N PHE A 74 15.44 -4.80 -2.58
CA PHE A 74 14.31 -4.57 -1.67
C PHE A 74 14.77 -4.14 -0.27
N VAL A 75 15.97 -4.55 0.15
CA VAL A 75 16.58 -4.11 1.42
C VAL A 75 16.96 -2.62 1.37
N LYS A 76 17.17 -2.06 0.18
CA LYS A 76 17.49 -0.65 -0.03
C LYS A 76 16.26 0.26 -0.03
N ILE A 77 15.05 -0.30 0.07
CA ILE A 77 13.79 0.43 0.09
C ILE A 77 13.42 0.64 1.57
N PRO A 78 13.78 1.78 2.20
CA PRO A 78 13.27 2.12 3.52
C PRO A 78 11.75 2.22 3.46
N VAL A 79 11.08 1.43 4.29
CA VAL A 79 9.64 1.52 4.46
C VAL A 79 9.35 2.09 5.84
N GLN A 80 8.73 3.26 5.86
CA GLN A 80 8.28 3.91 7.09
C GLN A 80 6.76 4.00 7.08
N TRP A 81 6.13 3.47 8.12
CA TRP A 81 4.71 3.71 8.37
C TRP A 81 4.49 5.15 8.84
N SER A 82 3.23 5.61 8.75
CA SER A 82 2.83 6.97 9.13
C SER A 82 3.08 7.32 10.61
N ASP A 83 3.29 6.32 11.46
CA ASP A 83 3.62 6.46 12.89
C ASP A 83 5.14 6.54 13.17
N GLY A 84 5.98 6.48 12.13
CA GLY A 84 7.43 6.51 12.26
C GLY A 84 8.06 5.17 12.66
N VAL A 85 7.28 4.10 12.80
CA VAL A 85 7.79 2.76 13.08
C VAL A 85 8.30 2.13 11.78
N SER A 86 9.61 1.94 11.69
CA SER A 86 10.26 1.19 10.61
C SER A 86 10.02 -0.31 10.83
N THR A 87 8.96 -0.86 10.24
CA THR A 87 8.76 -2.32 10.24
C THR A 87 9.59 -2.94 9.13
N GLY A 88 10.86 -3.25 9.43
CA GLY A 88 11.62 -4.22 8.64
C GLY A 88 11.68 -3.95 7.13
N SER A 89 11.76 -5.04 6.37
CA SER A 89 12.03 -5.03 4.94
C SER A 89 10.79 -4.68 4.10
N MET A 90 10.99 -4.30 2.84
CA MET A 90 9.89 -4.12 1.88
C MET A 90 8.99 -5.37 1.75
N PHE A 91 9.53 -6.57 1.96
CA PHE A 91 8.75 -7.80 1.98
C PHE A 91 7.76 -7.87 3.16
N ASP A 92 8.21 -7.47 4.34
CA ASP A 92 7.36 -7.44 5.54
C ASP A 92 6.23 -6.41 5.36
N TRP A 93 6.57 -5.24 4.81
CA TRP A 93 5.58 -4.23 4.49
C TRP A 93 4.54 -4.74 3.47
N MET A 94 4.96 -5.33 2.35
CA MET A 94 4.02 -5.87 1.35
C MET A 94 3.09 -6.93 1.95
N THR A 95 3.64 -7.79 2.81
CA THR A 95 2.86 -8.84 3.50
C THR A 95 1.82 -8.23 4.43
N LEU A 96 2.23 -7.26 5.26
CA LEU A 96 1.35 -6.58 6.19
C LEU A 96 0.24 -5.83 5.44
N VAL A 97 0.58 -5.03 4.43
CA VAL A 97 -0.39 -4.29 3.59
C VAL A 97 -1.41 -5.23 2.97
N THR A 98 -0.95 -6.30 2.32
CA THR A 98 -1.84 -7.25 1.63
C THR A 98 -2.77 -7.93 2.64
N THR A 99 -2.24 -8.34 3.79
CA THR A 99 -3.03 -8.96 4.86
C THR A 99 -4.08 -7.99 5.40
N THR A 100 -3.72 -6.73 5.64
CA THR A 100 -4.65 -5.71 6.12
C THR A 100 -5.77 -5.45 5.13
N ILE A 101 -5.45 -5.29 3.84
CA ILE A 101 -6.46 -5.07 2.79
C ILE A 101 -7.44 -6.25 2.73
N ASN A 102 -6.93 -7.48 2.75
CA ASN A 102 -7.76 -8.68 2.72
C ASN A 102 -8.66 -8.77 3.95
N ASN A 103 -8.13 -8.55 5.15
CA ASN A 103 -8.92 -8.60 6.38
C ASN A 103 -10.06 -7.58 6.39
N VAL A 104 -9.80 -6.35 5.91
CA VAL A 104 -10.86 -5.34 5.80
C VAL A 104 -11.89 -5.73 4.74
N ALA A 105 -11.45 -6.26 3.59
CA ALA A 105 -12.35 -6.74 2.56
C ALA A 105 -13.28 -7.85 3.06
N ASP A 106 -12.72 -8.84 3.77
CA ASP A 106 -13.46 -9.94 4.40
C ASP A 106 -14.49 -9.38 5.41
N GLN A 107 -14.08 -8.42 6.25
CA GLN A 107 -14.97 -7.82 7.24
C GLN A 107 -16.12 -7.04 6.59
N LEU A 108 -15.86 -6.33 5.51
CA LEU A 108 -16.88 -5.61 4.74
C LEU A 108 -17.86 -6.58 4.07
N GLU A 109 -17.35 -7.69 3.52
CA GLU A 109 -18.18 -8.76 2.95
C GLU A 109 -19.10 -9.39 4.02
N GLU A 110 -18.58 -9.68 5.21
CA GLU A 110 -19.41 -10.15 6.35
C GLU A 110 -20.53 -9.17 6.71
N TRP A 111 -20.30 -7.87 6.51
CA TRP A 111 -21.33 -6.84 6.72
C TRP A 111 -22.30 -6.67 5.55
N GLY A 112 -22.09 -7.40 4.45
CA GLY A 112 -22.86 -7.31 3.22
C GLY A 112 -22.50 -6.09 2.36
N ILE A 113 -21.28 -5.56 2.50
CA ILE A 113 -20.77 -4.39 1.78
C ILE A 113 -19.77 -4.88 0.73
N TYR A 114 -20.22 -4.94 -0.51
CA TYR A 114 -19.38 -5.35 -1.64
C TYR A 114 -18.72 -4.12 -2.29
N ILE A 115 -17.40 -4.10 -2.25
CA ILE A 115 -16.54 -3.02 -2.77
C ILE A 115 -15.88 -3.35 -4.12
N LEU A 116 -16.28 -4.47 -4.73
CA LEU A 116 -16.01 -4.83 -6.12
C LEU A 116 -16.90 -4.04 -7.09
#